data_AF-A0A3D1DHS5-F1
#
_entry.id   AF-A0A3D1DHS5-F1
#
_cell.length_a   1.000
_cell.length_b   1.000
_cell.length_c   1.000
_cell.angle_alpha   90.00
_cell.angle_beta   90.00
_cell.angle_gamma   90.00
#
_symmetry.space_group_name_H-M   'P 1'
#
loop_
_entity.id
_entity.type
_entity.pdbx_description
1 polymer ?
#
loop_
_entity_poly.entity_id
_entity_poly.type
_entity_poly.pdbx_seq_one_letter_code
_entity_poly.pdbx_strand_id
1 'polypeptide(L)'
;AALKGQANVHRPSTNCGPTTRGISQLDKWLGSGTWDVIHFNWGLHDLKYLGTDGKSLADPKSPGSRQQVPIQQYEKNLRQLVVRLKKTGATLIWRSTTPVPPGAKGRVVGDAVKYNAVATRVMKDNGIATDDMYTFAKARLKEIQRPANVHFTRDGSRALAGHAAGIIRKTIDPRTGLRTVVSEVIHLLEKKDHATVLKRVVPPEQLQRILKKRTFEQLAEEFSTTKAARLLTVLRLIKDARPRLDATGRVATFTLVEPVGGKKSIVLRKSGRFWYIAN
;
A
#
# COMPACT_ATOMS: atom_id res chain seq x y z
N ALA A 1 -13.18 -7.16 8.95
CA ALA A 1 -12.43 -6.20 8.13
C ALA A 1 -11.86 -6.92 6.90
N ALA A 2 -11.87 -6.29 5.72
CA ALA A 2 -11.56 -6.94 4.44
C ALA A 2 -10.09 -7.39 4.26
N LEU A 3 -9.16 -6.91 5.11
CA LEU A 3 -7.73 -7.26 5.10
C LEU A 3 -7.28 -7.98 6.39
N LYS A 4 -8.23 -8.53 7.17
CA LYS A 4 -7.92 -9.24 8.43
C LYS A 4 -6.95 -10.40 8.16
N GLY A 5 -5.89 -10.48 8.98
CA GLY A 5 -4.86 -11.52 8.85
C GLY A 5 -3.83 -11.30 7.74
N GLN A 6 -3.97 -10.23 6.94
CA GLN A 6 -3.08 -9.94 5.81
C GLN A 6 -2.33 -8.62 6.00
N ALA A 7 -2.97 -7.61 6.58
CA ALA A 7 -2.36 -6.33 6.87
C ALA A 7 -2.93 -5.71 8.14
N ASN A 8 -2.09 -4.95 8.85
CA ASN A 8 -2.55 -4.01 9.86
C ASN A 8 -2.97 -2.73 9.14
N VAL A 9 -4.26 -2.39 9.23
CA VAL A 9 -4.82 -1.23 8.54
C VAL A 9 -4.94 -0.06 9.52
N HIS A 10 -4.25 1.03 9.19
CA HIS A 10 -4.27 2.26 9.97
C HIS A 10 -4.78 3.42 9.11
N ARG A 11 -5.37 4.43 9.74
CA ARG A 11 -5.77 5.68 9.10
C ARG A 11 -5.63 6.85 10.09
N PRO A 12 -5.50 8.09 9.62
CA PRO A 12 -5.72 9.25 10.47
C PRO A 12 -7.10 9.17 11.13
N SER A 13 -7.19 9.48 12.42
CA SER A 13 -8.44 9.50 13.19
C SER A 13 -9.28 10.76 12.95
N THR A 14 -8.92 11.57 11.94
CA THR A 14 -9.55 12.84 11.60
C THR A 14 -10.05 12.84 10.15
N ASN A 15 -10.88 13.82 9.78
CA ASN A 15 -11.15 14.11 8.39
C ASN A 15 -9.90 14.75 7.76
N CYS A 16 -9.30 14.13 6.75
CA CYS A 16 -8.07 14.61 6.13
C CYS A 16 -8.24 15.86 5.25
N GLY A 17 -9.47 16.21 4.87
CA GLY A 17 -9.78 17.45 4.16
C GLY A 17 -9.12 17.58 2.77
N PRO A 18 -8.89 18.82 2.29
CA PRO A 18 -8.29 19.06 0.98
C PRO A 18 -6.77 18.81 0.99
N THR A 19 -6.16 18.84 -0.19
CA THR A 19 -4.70 18.73 -0.34
C THR A 19 -3.92 19.78 0.46
N THR A 20 -4.45 21.00 0.64
CA THR A 20 -3.78 22.04 1.45
C THR A 20 -3.62 21.62 2.92
N ARG A 21 -4.62 20.93 3.48
CA ARG A 21 -4.50 20.33 4.81
C ARG A 21 -3.50 19.18 4.80
N GLY A 22 -3.52 18.37 3.73
CA GLY A 22 -2.51 17.35 3.48
C GLY A 22 -1.09 17.89 3.59
N ILE A 23 -0.79 19.01 2.92
CA ILE A 23 0.53 19.65 2.96
C ILE A 23 0.95 19.96 4.41
N SER A 24 0.03 20.50 5.22
CA SER A 24 0.34 20.87 6.60
C SER A 24 0.38 19.72 7.61
N GLN A 25 -0.23 18.56 7.32
CA GLN A 25 -0.47 17.51 8.32
C GLN A 25 0.09 16.14 7.95
N LEU A 26 0.59 15.96 6.71
CA LEU A 26 1.00 14.65 6.23
C LEU A 26 2.06 14.00 7.13
N ASP A 27 3.04 14.77 7.61
CA ASP A 27 4.06 14.25 8.53
C ASP A 27 3.48 13.71 9.83
N LYS A 28 2.53 14.44 10.42
CA LYS A 28 1.82 13.99 11.62
C LYS A 28 1.00 12.73 11.37
N TRP A 29 0.38 12.61 10.20
CA TRP A 29 -0.42 11.44 9.84
C TRP A 29 0.42 10.20 9.55
N LEU A 30 1.61 10.38 8.95
CA LEU A 30 2.57 9.30 8.74
C LEU A 30 3.19 8.84 10.07
N GLY A 31 3.40 9.77 11.01
CA GLY A 31 4.01 9.50 12.31
C GLY A 31 5.45 8.98 12.18
N SER A 32 5.94 8.33 13.24
CA SER A 32 7.26 7.69 13.27
C SER A 32 7.26 6.24 12.78
N GLY A 33 6.08 5.69 12.45
CA GLY A 33 5.93 4.31 11.99
C GLY A 33 6.42 4.09 10.56
N THR A 34 6.68 2.83 10.22
CA THR A 34 7.00 2.40 8.86
C THR A 34 5.76 1.91 8.13
N TRP A 35 5.67 2.18 6.83
CA TRP A 35 4.53 1.82 6.00
C TRP A 35 4.94 0.88 4.87
N ASP A 36 4.23 -0.24 4.71
CA ASP A 36 4.46 -1.16 3.59
C ASP A 36 3.70 -0.72 2.33
N VAL A 37 2.47 -0.26 2.52
CA VAL A 37 1.58 0.23 1.46
C VAL A 37 0.89 1.49 1.98
N ILE A 38 0.84 2.53 1.15
CA ILE A 38 0.02 3.73 1.39
C ILE A 38 -0.98 3.85 0.25
N HIS A 39 -2.26 3.64 0.57
CA HIS A 39 -3.40 3.86 -0.32
C HIS A 39 -4.05 5.19 0.02
N PHE A 40 -4.07 6.14 -0.90
CA PHE A 40 -4.42 7.54 -0.60
C PHE A 40 -5.32 8.19 -1.66
N ASN A 41 -6.10 9.20 -1.24
CA ASN A 41 -6.93 10.02 -2.13
C ASN A 41 -7.09 11.45 -1.56
N TRP A 42 -7.12 12.42 -2.46
CA TRP A 42 -7.64 13.78 -2.27
C TRP A 42 -8.48 14.15 -3.48
N GLY A 43 -9.37 15.13 -3.37
CA GLY A 43 -10.22 15.57 -4.50
C GLY A 43 -11.56 16.13 -4.08
N LEU A 44 -12.42 15.37 -3.38
CA LEU A 44 -13.79 15.82 -3.03
C LEU A 44 -13.84 17.07 -2.13
N HIS A 45 -12.81 17.28 -1.31
CA HIS A 45 -12.66 18.49 -0.51
C HIS A 45 -12.02 19.63 -1.30
N ASP A 46 -11.17 19.33 -2.27
CA ASP A 46 -10.51 20.30 -3.14
C ASP A 46 -11.50 20.94 -4.13
N LEU A 47 -12.33 20.12 -4.78
CA LEU A 47 -13.24 20.55 -5.85
C LEU A 47 -14.52 21.25 -5.36
N LYS A 48 -14.77 21.29 -4.04
CA LYS A 48 -16.00 21.91 -3.50
C LYS A 48 -15.92 23.43 -3.59
N TYR A 49 -17.06 24.07 -3.79
CA TYR A 49 -17.18 25.51 -3.91
C TYR A 49 -17.48 26.13 -2.55
N LEU A 50 -16.76 27.20 -2.24
CA LEU A 50 -16.89 27.97 -1.02
C LEU A 50 -17.28 29.41 -1.35
N GLY A 51 -18.04 30.03 -0.43
CA GLY A 51 -18.41 31.43 -0.53
C GLY A 51 -17.24 32.37 -0.25
N THR A 52 -17.54 33.68 -0.20
CA THR A 52 -16.56 34.74 0.09
C THR A 52 -15.88 34.58 1.45
N ASP A 53 -16.55 33.94 2.41
CA ASP A 53 -16.00 33.60 3.73
C ASP A 53 -14.89 32.53 3.69
N GLY A 54 -14.72 31.85 2.55
CA GLY A 54 -13.75 30.76 2.35
C GLY A 54 -13.98 29.53 3.25
N LYS A 55 -15.17 29.38 3.84
CA LYS A 55 -15.50 28.33 4.82
C LYS A 55 -16.79 27.59 4.46
N SER A 56 -17.85 28.33 4.17
CA SER A 56 -19.18 27.79 3.91
C SER A 56 -19.30 27.29 2.49
N LEU A 57 -20.01 26.17 2.28
CA LEU A 57 -20.37 25.73 0.93
C LEU A 57 -21.23 26.80 0.26
N ALA A 58 -20.89 27.16 -0.97
CA ALA A 58 -21.68 28.07 -1.78
C ALA A 58 -22.21 27.37 -3.03
N ASP A 59 -23.29 27.89 -3.60
CA ASP A 59 -23.67 27.52 -4.97
C ASP A 59 -22.51 27.89 -5.91
N PRO A 60 -22.04 26.98 -6.77
CA PRO A 60 -21.01 27.28 -7.76
C PRO A 60 -21.31 28.50 -8.66
N LYS A 61 -22.58 28.88 -8.80
CA LYS A 61 -23.03 30.04 -9.59
C LYS A 61 -23.13 31.34 -8.80
N SER A 62 -23.03 31.31 -7.47
CA SER A 62 -23.13 32.54 -6.66
C SER A 62 -21.94 33.47 -6.91
N PRO A 63 -22.13 34.80 -6.93
CA PRO A 63 -21.03 35.76 -6.98
C PRO A 63 -20.00 35.51 -5.88
N GLY A 64 -18.71 35.51 -6.25
CA GLY A 64 -17.61 35.26 -5.32
C GLY A 64 -17.43 33.78 -4.90
N SER A 65 -18.26 32.87 -5.40
CA SER A 65 -18.09 31.42 -5.22
C SER A 65 -16.85 30.93 -5.96
N ARG A 66 -16.05 30.09 -5.31
CA ARG A 66 -14.81 29.54 -5.89
C ARG A 66 -14.52 28.14 -5.38
N GLN A 67 -13.83 27.33 -6.18
CA GLN A 67 -13.31 26.04 -5.70
C GLN A 67 -12.35 26.24 -4.52
N GLN A 68 -12.46 25.39 -3.50
CA GLN A 68 -11.64 25.45 -2.29
C GLN A 68 -10.16 25.36 -2.63
N VAL A 69 -9.79 24.46 -3.53
CA VAL A 69 -8.44 24.36 -4.07
C VAL A 69 -8.55 24.34 -5.59
N PRO A 70 -8.28 25.45 -6.29
CA PRO A 70 -8.31 25.50 -7.75
C PRO A 70 -7.45 24.40 -8.37
N ILE A 71 -7.85 23.89 -9.53
CA ILE A 71 -7.27 22.68 -10.12
C ILE A 71 -5.76 22.76 -10.36
N GLN A 72 -5.24 23.94 -10.74
CA GLN A 72 -3.79 24.14 -10.89
C GLN A 72 -3.04 24.07 -9.55
N GLN A 73 -3.65 24.57 -8.47
CA GLN A 73 -3.09 24.46 -7.13
C GLN A 73 -3.18 23.02 -6.60
N TYR A 74 -4.27 22.31 -6.91
CA TYR A 74 -4.41 20.89 -6.60
C TYR A 74 -3.28 20.06 -7.23
N GLU A 75 -2.92 20.33 -8.50
CA GLU A 75 -1.77 19.68 -9.14
C GLU A 75 -0.46 19.94 -8.38
N LYS A 76 -0.17 21.22 -8.07
CA LYS A 76 1.03 21.62 -7.33
C LYS A 76 1.10 20.93 -5.96
N ASN A 77 -0.02 20.90 -5.24
CA ASN A 77 -0.10 20.25 -3.93
C ASN A 77 0.12 18.73 -4.06
N LEU A 78 -0.51 18.07 -5.03
CA LEU A 78 -0.32 16.63 -5.25
C LEU A 78 1.13 16.28 -5.55
N ARG A 79 1.83 17.08 -6.37
CA ARG A 79 3.26 16.85 -6.66
C ARG A 79 4.10 16.92 -5.38
N GLN A 80 3.86 17.90 -4.52
CA GLN A 80 4.54 18.01 -3.23
C GLN A 80 4.21 16.84 -2.28
N LEU A 81 2.93 16.47 -2.16
CA LEU A 81 2.49 15.35 -1.34
C LEU A 81 3.11 14.03 -1.80
N VAL A 82 3.16 13.80 -3.12
CA VAL A 82 3.77 12.61 -3.71
C VAL A 82 5.27 12.54 -3.42
N VAL A 83 6.00 13.64 -3.56
CA VAL A 83 7.42 13.70 -3.19
C VAL A 83 7.60 13.29 -1.73
N ARG A 84 6.75 13.80 -0.83
CA ARG A 84 6.84 13.44 0.59
C ARG A 84 6.46 11.98 0.87
N LEU A 85 5.40 11.46 0.23
CA LEU A 85 4.97 10.07 0.38
C LEU A 85 6.04 9.10 -0.11
N LYS A 86 6.73 9.40 -1.22
CA LYS A 86 7.82 8.56 -1.75
C LYS A 86 8.97 8.37 -0.76
N LYS A 87 9.27 9.38 0.06
CA LYS A 87 10.31 9.29 1.11
C LYS A 87 10.02 8.22 2.18
N THR A 88 8.80 7.71 2.27
CA THR A 88 8.47 6.61 3.19
C THR A 88 9.02 5.25 2.74
N GLY A 89 9.34 5.10 1.45
CA GLY A 89 9.70 3.81 0.84
C GLY A 89 8.53 2.82 0.73
N ALA A 90 7.31 3.23 1.09
CA ALA A 90 6.12 2.41 0.94
C ALA A 90 5.73 2.24 -0.53
N THR A 91 5.06 1.14 -0.85
CA THR A 91 4.35 1.01 -2.12
C THR A 91 3.18 2.02 -2.11
N LEU A 92 3.17 2.94 -3.06
CA LEU A 92 2.15 3.99 -3.15
C LEU A 92 1.05 3.58 -4.15
N ILE A 93 -0.20 3.78 -3.75
CA ILE A 93 -1.38 3.57 -4.61
C ILE A 93 -2.29 4.76 -4.46
N TRP A 94 -2.51 5.48 -5.55
CA TRP A 94 -3.48 6.56 -5.57
C TRP A 94 -4.86 6.03 -5.98
N ARG A 95 -5.87 6.35 -5.19
CA ARG A 95 -7.27 6.06 -5.48
C ARG A 95 -7.93 7.24 -6.14
N SER A 96 -8.60 7.03 -7.28
CA SER A 96 -9.35 8.08 -7.95
C SER A 96 -10.56 8.56 -7.13
N THR A 97 -10.83 9.86 -7.20
CA THR A 97 -11.93 10.51 -6.48
C THR A 97 -13.26 10.00 -7.02
N THR A 98 -14.20 9.66 -6.14
CA THR A 98 -15.52 9.14 -6.54
C THR A 98 -16.40 10.21 -7.20
N PRO A 99 -17.42 9.82 -7.98
CA PRO A 99 -18.33 10.77 -8.63
C PRO A 99 -19.05 11.71 -7.66
N VAL A 100 -19.32 12.93 -8.14
CA VAL A 100 -20.26 13.87 -7.53
C VAL A 100 -21.65 13.58 -8.11
N PRO A 101 -22.65 13.21 -7.29
CA PRO A 101 -24.00 12.99 -7.79
C PRO A 101 -24.71 14.32 -8.08
N PRO A 102 -25.72 14.33 -8.98
CA PRO A 102 -26.58 15.49 -9.20
C PRO A 102 -27.21 15.99 -7.90
N GLY A 103 -27.32 17.31 -7.73
CA GLY A 103 -27.90 17.95 -6.53
C GLY A 103 -26.96 18.06 -5.33
N ALA A 104 -25.72 17.57 -5.42
CA ALA A 104 -24.75 17.71 -4.33
C ALA A 104 -24.41 19.17 -4.03
N LYS A 105 -24.67 19.61 -2.79
CA LYS A 105 -24.40 20.99 -2.35
C LYS A 105 -22.93 21.37 -2.53
N GLY A 106 -22.72 22.54 -3.13
CA GLY A 106 -21.41 23.16 -3.35
C GLY A 106 -20.46 22.35 -4.23
N ARG A 107 -20.98 21.52 -5.14
CA ARG A 107 -20.16 20.72 -6.06
C ARG A 107 -20.82 20.62 -7.42
N VAL A 108 -20.00 20.49 -8.46
CA VAL A 108 -20.46 20.37 -9.85
C VAL A 108 -20.25 18.94 -10.35
N VAL A 109 -21.27 18.37 -10.99
CA VAL A 109 -21.16 17.08 -11.66
C VAL A 109 -20.08 17.18 -12.74
N GLY A 110 -19.16 16.21 -12.77
CA GLY A 110 -18.05 16.18 -13.73
C GLY A 110 -16.75 16.81 -13.22
N ASP A 111 -16.76 17.63 -12.16
CA ASP A 111 -15.50 18.18 -11.62
C ASP A 111 -14.56 17.09 -11.09
N ALA A 112 -15.10 16.01 -10.52
CA ALA A 112 -14.30 14.85 -10.13
C ALA A 112 -13.50 14.26 -11.30
N VAL A 113 -14.02 14.27 -12.53
CA VAL A 113 -13.32 13.78 -13.72
C VAL A 113 -12.12 14.66 -14.03
N LYS A 114 -12.29 15.99 -13.98
CA LYS A 114 -11.21 16.96 -14.23
C LYS A 114 -10.07 16.81 -13.22
N TYR A 115 -10.40 16.72 -11.93
CA TYR A 115 -9.41 16.53 -10.86
C TYR A 115 -8.73 15.15 -10.95
N ASN A 116 -9.47 14.11 -11.29
CA ASN A 116 -8.90 12.79 -11.52
C ASN A 116 -7.93 12.78 -12.69
N ALA A 117 -8.23 13.46 -13.80
CA ALA A 117 -7.32 13.55 -14.95
C ALA A 117 -5.97 14.18 -14.58
N VAL A 118 -5.99 15.26 -13.77
CA VAL A 118 -4.77 15.88 -13.23
C VAL A 118 -4.02 14.94 -12.32
N ALA A 119 -4.71 14.30 -11.37
CA ALA A 119 -4.09 13.37 -10.45
C ALA A 119 -3.48 12.17 -11.16
N THR A 120 -4.18 11.56 -12.13
CA THR A 120 -3.68 10.46 -12.96
C THR A 120 -2.38 10.85 -13.68
N ARG A 121 -2.29 12.06 -14.24
CA ARG A 121 -1.03 12.56 -14.82
C ARG A 121 0.08 12.64 -13.78
N VAL A 122 -0.16 13.25 -12.61
CA VAL A 122 0.83 13.33 -11.53
C VAL A 122 1.30 11.93 -11.10
N MET A 123 0.38 10.97 -10.96
CA MET A 123 0.74 9.59 -10.58
C MET A 123 1.55 8.89 -11.67
N LYS A 124 1.18 9.06 -12.95
CA LYS A 124 1.91 8.53 -14.10
C LYS A 124 3.35 9.08 -14.13
N ASP A 125 3.52 10.39 -14.02
CA ASP A 125 4.84 11.06 -13.97
C ASP A 125 5.72 10.51 -12.82
N ASN A 126 5.09 9.95 -11.80
CA ASN A 126 5.75 9.47 -10.59
C ASN A 126 5.83 7.95 -10.47
N GLY A 127 5.35 7.18 -11.47
CA GLY A 127 5.33 5.72 -11.41
C GLY A 127 4.47 5.15 -10.27
N ILE A 128 3.39 5.85 -9.90
CA ILE A 128 2.47 5.43 -8.82
C ILE A 128 1.30 4.67 -9.41
N ALA A 129 1.00 3.49 -8.86
CA ALA A 129 -0.13 2.69 -9.27
C ALA A 129 -1.46 3.38 -8.93
N THR A 130 -2.49 3.14 -9.73
CA THR A 130 -3.80 3.75 -9.57
C THR A 130 -4.89 2.73 -9.26
N ASP A 131 -5.74 3.03 -8.28
CA ASP A 131 -7.02 2.39 -8.01
C ASP A 131 -8.13 3.20 -8.69
N ASP A 132 -8.73 2.66 -9.76
CA ASP A 132 -9.85 3.31 -10.47
C ASP A 132 -11.20 3.12 -9.75
N MET A 133 -11.28 3.74 -8.58
CA MET A 133 -12.49 3.77 -7.77
C MET A 133 -13.61 4.59 -8.41
N TYR A 134 -13.28 5.63 -9.20
CA TYR A 134 -14.27 6.44 -9.90
C TYR A 134 -15.15 5.56 -10.79
N THR A 135 -14.54 4.75 -11.67
CA THR A 135 -15.26 3.86 -12.57
C THR A 135 -16.04 2.79 -11.79
N PHE A 136 -15.40 2.18 -10.77
CA PHE A 136 -16.06 1.20 -9.90
C PHE A 136 -17.35 1.75 -9.28
N ALA A 137 -17.28 2.96 -8.71
CA ALA A 137 -18.41 3.60 -8.06
C ALA A 137 -19.46 4.08 -9.07
N LYS A 138 -19.04 4.66 -10.20
CA LYS A 138 -19.94 5.19 -11.24
C LYS A 138 -20.88 4.12 -11.78
N ALA A 139 -20.38 2.90 -11.99
CA ALA A 139 -21.17 1.78 -12.54
C ALA A 139 -22.40 1.38 -11.70
N ARG A 140 -22.43 1.74 -10.42
CA ARG A 140 -23.49 1.33 -9.46
C ARG A 140 -23.93 2.48 -8.55
N LEU A 141 -23.70 3.72 -8.99
CA LEU A 141 -23.72 4.90 -8.11
C LEU A 141 -25.08 5.09 -7.42
N LYS A 142 -26.18 4.83 -8.14
CA LYS A 142 -27.55 4.94 -7.62
C LYS A 142 -27.83 3.97 -6.46
N GLU A 143 -27.15 2.83 -6.42
CA GLU A 143 -27.32 1.80 -5.39
C GLU A 143 -26.49 2.10 -4.14
N ILE A 144 -25.28 2.63 -4.33
CA ILE A 144 -24.27 2.70 -3.26
C ILE A 144 -24.13 4.10 -2.64
N GLN A 145 -24.54 5.16 -3.35
CA GLN A 145 -24.36 6.54 -2.92
C GLN A 145 -25.69 7.15 -2.45
N ARG A 146 -25.62 8.04 -1.45
CA ARG A 146 -26.81 8.77 -0.99
C ARG A 146 -27.25 9.79 -2.08
N PRO A 147 -28.56 9.97 -2.34
CA PRO A 147 -29.05 10.96 -3.29
C PRO A 147 -28.54 12.36 -2.96
N ALA A 148 -28.12 13.13 -3.97
CA ALA A 148 -27.64 14.51 -3.82
C ALA A 148 -26.53 14.69 -2.76
N ASN A 149 -25.77 13.63 -2.46
CA ASN A 149 -24.81 13.64 -1.37
C ASN A 149 -23.59 12.81 -1.73
N VAL A 150 -22.41 13.40 -1.59
CA VAL A 150 -21.15 12.73 -1.93
C VAL A 150 -20.81 11.55 -1.02
N HIS A 151 -21.49 11.42 0.13
CA HIS A 151 -21.30 10.32 1.06
C HIS A 151 -22.06 9.06 0.63
N PHE A 152 -21.45 7.91 0.86
CA PHE A 152 -22.02 6.61 0.52
C PHE A 152 -22.92 6.08 1.64
N THR A 153 -23.78 5.12 1.31
CA THR A 153 -24.50 4.34 2.32
C THR A 153 -23.53 3.42 3.06
N ARG A 154 -24.02 2.72 4.10
CA ARG A 154 -23.21 1.73 4.81
C ARG A 154 -22.73 0.63 3.87
N ASP A 155 -23.64 0.10 3.05
CA ASP A 155 -23.32 -0.98 2.12
C ASP A 155 -22.52 -0.48 0.93
N GLY A 156 -22.76 0.75 0.47
CA GLY A 156 -21.90 1.39 -0.49
C GLY A 156 -20.46 1.53 -0.01
N SER A 157 -20.26 2.00 1.23
CA SER A 157 -18.93 2.07 1.85
C SER A 157 -18.27 0.69 1.96
N ARG A 158 -19.05 -0.36 2.24
CA ARG A 158 -18.57 -1.74 2.25
C ARG A 158 -18.14 -2.21 0.86
N ALA A 159 -18.88 -1.85 -0.19
CA ALA A 159 -18.51 -2.16 -1.57
C ALA A 159 -17.20 -1.47 -1.99
N LEU A 160 -17.05 -0.17 -1.70
CA LEU A 160 -15.79 0.54 -1.96
C LEU A 160 -14.61 -0.08 -1.18
N ALA A 161 -14.85 -0.48 0.07
CA ALA A 161 -13.82 -1.13 0.89
C ALA A 161 -13.40 -2.49 0.33
N GLY A 162 -14.35 -3.28 -0.21
CA GLY A 162 -14.05 -4.56 -0.87
C GLY A 162 -13.16 -4.39 -2.10
N HIS A 163 -13.48 -3.41 -2.95
CA HIS A 163 -12.66 -3.04 -4.12
C HIS A 163 -11.24 -2.60 -3.72
N ALA A 164 -11.14 -1.63 -2.80
CA ALA A 164 -9.86 -1.13 -2.31
C ALA A 164 -9.01 -2.25 -1.67
N ALA A 165 -9.61 -3.11 -0.85
CA ALA A 165 -8.91 -4.23 -0.23
C ALA A 165 -8.36 -5.23 -1.26
N GLY A 166 -9.10 -5.49 -2.34
CA GLY A 166 -8.63 -6.34 -3.44
C GLY A 166 -7.38 -5.79 -4.11
N ILE A 167 -7.30 -4.47 -4.31
CA ILE A 167 -6.14 -3.80 -4.88
C ILE A 167 -4.97 -3.81 -3.90
N ILE A 168 -5.18 -3.38 -2.66
CA ILE A 168 -4.14 -3.34 -1.62
C ILE A 168 -3.52 -4.73 -1.44
N ARG A 169 -4.33 -5.80 -1.35
CA ARG A 169 -3.86 -7.18 -1.19
C ARG A 169 -2.86 -7.59 -2.27
N LYS A 170 -3.09 -7.20 -3.54
CA LYS A 170 -2.18 -7.52 -4.65
C LYS A 170 -0.83 -6.80 -4.58
N THR A 171 -0.73 -5.76 -3.77
CA THR A 171 0.49 -4.92 -3.65
C THR A 171 1.32 -5.20 -2.40
N ILE A 172 0.80 -6.00 -1.46
CA ILE A 172 1.55 -6.40 -0.27
C ILE A 172 2.66 -7.34 -0.72
N ASP A 173 3.91 -6.93 -0.52
CA ASP A 173 5.04 -7.82 -0.74
C ASP A 173 5.14 -8.77 0.46
N PRO A 174 5.07 -10.10 0.26
CA PRO A 174 5.12 -11.06 1.36
C PRO A 174 6.34 -10.89 2.27
N ARG A 175 7.44 -10.32 1.75
CA ARG A 175 8.67 -10.08 2.50
C ARG A 175 8.55 -9.03 3.58
N THR A 176 7.51 -8.18 3.59
CA THR A 176 7.40 -7.13 4.62
C THR A 176 6.96 -7.69 5.97
N GLY A 177 6.22 -8.80 5.97
CA GLY A 177 5.81 -9.52 7.17
C GLY A 177 6.60 -10.82 7.37
N LEU A 178 6.92 -11.13 8.63
CA LEU A 178 7.70 -12.31 8.96
C LEU A 178 6.92 -13.62 8.68
N ARG A 179 5.66 -13.70 9.08
CA ARG A 179 4.81 -14.88 8.82
C ARG A 179 4.50 -15.04 7.33
N THR A 180 4.26 -13.91 6.64
CA THR A 180 3.95 -13.91 5.22
C THR A 180 5.14 -14.34 4.38
N VAL A 181 6.38 -13.93 4.71
CA VAL A 181 7.57 -14.38 3.97
C VAL A 181 7.82 -15.87 4.18
N VAL A 182 7.65 -16.38 5.40
CA VAL A 182 7.78 -17.82 5.67
C VAL A 182 6.76 -18.61 4.86
N SER A 183 5.50 -18.17 4.84
CA SER A 183 4.42 -18.86 4.12
C SER A 183 4.62 -18.83 2.61
N GLU A 184 5.06 -17.69 2.06
CA GLU A 184 5.39 -17.53 0.64
C GLU A 184 6.55 -18.44 0.23
N VAL A 185 7.62 -18.50 1.03
CA VAL A 185 8.79 -19.33 0.70
C VAL A 185 8.45 -20.82 0.78
N ILE A 186 7.63 -21.25 1.74
CA ILE A 186 7.09 -22.63 1.77
C ILE A 186 6.36 -22.94 0.46
N HIS A 187 5.43 -22.08 0.04
CA HIS A 187 4.65 -22.27 -1.19
C HIS A 187 5.53 -22.33 -2.45
N LEU A 188 6.54 -21.47 -2.56
CA LEU A 188 7.47 -21.49 -3.69
C LEU A 188 8.34 -22.76 -3.70
N LEU A 189 8.81 -23.22 -2.53
CA LEU A 189 9.56 -24.46 -2.39
C LEU A 189 8.71 -25.69 -2.75
N GLU A 190 7.43 -25.73 -2.33
CA GLU A 190 6.49 -26.80 -2.71
C GLU A 190 6.24 -26.84 -4.22
N LYS A 191 6.26 -25.68 -4.88
CA LYS A 191 6.20 -25.55 -6.34
C LYS A 191 7.53 -25.78 -7.05
N LYS A 192 8.62 -26.04 -6.30
CA LYS A 192 10.00 -26.17 -6.81
C LYS A 192 10.50 -24.92 -7.57
N ASP A 193 9.94 -23.74 -7.29
CA ASP A 193 10.41 -22.47 -7.85
C ASP A 193 11.61 -21.93 -7.05
N HIS A 194 12.71 -22.66 -7.16
CA HIS A 194 13.95 -22.41 -6.43
C HIS A 194 14.60 -21.06 -6.80
N ALA A 195 14.46 -20.65 -8.06
CA ALA A 195 14.95 -19.37 -8.55
C ALA A 195 14.25 -18.20 -7.83
N THR A 196 12.92 -18.24 -7.73
CA THR A 196 12.17 -17.19 -7.02
C THR A 196 12.47 -17.23 -5.53
N VAL A 197 12.60 -18.41 -4.92
CA VAL A 197 13.00 -18.53 -3.50
C VAL A 197 14.30 -17.76 -3.24
N LEU A 198 15.36 -18.00 -4.03
CA LEU A 198 16.65 -17.33 -3.87
C LEU A 198 16.53 -15.80 -3.99
N LYS A 199 15.78 -15.31 -4.98
CA LYS A 199 15.54 -13.86 -5.16
C LYS A 199 14.76 -13.24 -3.98
N ARG A 200 13.95 -14.04 -3.27
CA ARG A 200 13.14 -13.57 -2.13
C ARG A 200 13.92 -13.54 -0.84
N VAL A 201 14.69 -14.59 -0.56
CA VAL A 201 15.27 -14.82 0.77
C VAL A 201 16.73 -14.40 0.89
N VAL A 202 17.46 -14.28 -0.22
CA VAL A 202 18.84 -13.81 -0.21
C VAL A 202 18.86 -12.28 -0.34
N PRO A 203 19.51 -11.55 0.57
CA PRO A 203 19.66 -10.09 0.46
C PRO A 203 20.29 -9.70 -0.90
N PRO A 204 19.81 -8.67 -1.61
CA PRO A 204 20.30 -8.30 -2.93
C PRO A 204 21.82 -8.09 -3.00
N GLU A 205 22.37 -7.39 -2.02
CA GLU A 205 23.81 -7.16 -1.86
C GLU A 205 24.62 -8.45 -1.69
N GLN A 206 24.07 -9.45 -0.98
CA GLN A 206 24.70 -10.76 -0.84
C GLN A 206 24.59 -11.56 -2.13
N LEU A 207 23.43 -11.52 -2.79
CA LEU A 207 23.22 -12.20 -4.07
C LEU A 207 24.20 -11.66 -5.12
N GLN A 208 24.37 -10.34 -5.23
CA GLN A 208 25.36 -9.72 -6.12
C GLN A 208 26.79 -10.21 -5.86
N ARG A 209 27.19 -10.37 -4.59
CA ARG A 209 28.52 -10.90 -4.24
C ARG A 209 28.69 -12.36 -4.64
N ILE A 210 27.65 -13.19 -4.47
CA ILE A 210 27.67 -14.59 -4.90
C ILE A 210 27.82 -14.67 -6.42
N LEU A 211 27.07 -13.84 -7.16
CA LEU A 211 27.05 -13.83 -8.63
C LEU A 211 28.35 -13.32 -9.27
N LYS A 212 29.30 -12.77 -8.49
CA LYS A 212 30.67 -12.51 -8.97
C LYS A 212 31.49 -13.79 -9.19
N LYS A 213 31.08 -14.91 -8.60
CA LYS A 213 31.84 -16.17 -8.59
C LYS A 213 31.18 -17.30 -9.37
N ARG A 214 29.91 -17.16 -9.75
CA ARG A 214 29.10 -18.19 -10.42
C ARG A 214 27.87 -17.56 -11.06
N THR A 215 27.23 -18.27 -11.98
CA THR A 215 25.97 -17.82 -12.59
C THR A 215 24.79 -18.00 -11.65
N PHE A 216 23.66 -17.35 -11.96
CA PHE A 216 22.44 -17.51 -11.17
C PHE A 216 21.83 -18.90 -11.34
N GLU A 217 21.98 -19.49 -12.53
CA GLU A 217 21.54 -20.84 -12.88
C GLU A 217 22.29 -21.87 -12.05
N GLN A 218 23.63 -21.76 -11.95
CA GLN A 218 24.45 -22.63 -11.09
C GLN A 218 24.04 -22.52 -9.63
N LEU A 219 23.78 -21.29 -9.14
CA LEU A 219 23.32 -21.09 -7.77
C LEU A 219 21.95 -21.74 -7.52
N ALA A 220 21.01 -21.60 -8.46
CA ALA A 220 19.68 -22.19 -8.37
C ALA A 220 19.72 -23.72 -8.42
N GLU A 221 20.56 -24.30 -9.28
CA GLU A 221 20.78 -25.73 -9.39
C GLU A 221 21.35 -26.29 -8.09
N GLU A 222 22.43 -25.70 -7.57
CA GLU A 222 23.02 -26.12 -6.29
C GLU A 222 22.02 -26.03 -5.13
N PHE A 223 21.20 -24.97 -5.10
CA PHE A 223 20.15 -24.80 -4.09
C PHE A 223 19.04 -25.85 -4.22
N SER A 224 18.66 -26.23 -5.44
CA SER A 224 17.58 -27.18 -5.73
C SER A 224 17.81 -28.60 -5.20
N THR A 225 19.05 -28.92 -4.83
CA THR A 225 19.45 -30.21 -4.28
C THR A 225 18.94 -30.37 -2.83
N THR A 226 19.79 -30.84 -1.91
CA THR A 226 19.44 -31.07 -0.52
C THR A 226 19.10 -29.78 0.25
N LYS A 227 19.57 -28.62 -0.21
CA LYS A 227 19.37 -27.33 0.49
C LYS A 227 17.91 -26.88 0.47
N ALA A 228 17.23 -26.98 -0.67
CA ALA A 228 15.82 -26.61 -0.80
C ALA A 228 14.92 -27.49 0.09
N ALA A 229 15.11 -28.81 0.08
CA ALA A 229 14.36 -29.73 0.91
C ALA A 229 14.56 -29.46 2.41
N ARG A 230 15.81 -29.23 2.85
CA ARG A 230 16.13 -28.88 4.24
C ARG A 230 15.46 -27.57 4.64
N LEU A 231 15.52 -26.55 3.79
CA LEU A 231 14.87 -25.26 4.08
C LEU A 231 13.35 -25.43 4.20
N LEU A 232 12.72 -26.20 3.31
CA LEU A 232 11.28 -26.46 3.39
C LEU A 232 10.90 -27.12 4.71
N THR A 233 11.67 -28.12 5.16
CA THR A 233 11.47 -28.76 6.47
C THR A 233 11.56 -27.75 7.61
N VAL A 234 12.62 -26.93 7.64
CA VAL A 234 12.81 -25.89 8.67
C VAL A 234 11.64 -24.90 8.69
N LEU A 235 11.23 -24.39 7.53
CA LEU A 235 10.18 -23.39 7.44
C LEU A 235 8.81 -23.95 7.88
N ARG A 236 8.51 -25.22 7.57
CA ARG A 236 7.29 -25.89 8.06
C ARG A 236 7.27 -25.98 9.58
N LEU A 237 8.39 -26.31 10.22
CA LEU A 237 8.50 -26.38 11.68
C LEU A 237 8.25 -25.02 12.35
N ILE A 238 8.67 -23.92 11.70
CA ILE A 238 8.56 -22.58 12.29
C ILE A 238 7.34 -21.77 11.84
N LYS A 239 6.51 -22.31 10.93
CA LYS A 239 5.40 -21.60 10.29
C LYS A 239 4.47 -20.90 11.28
N ASP A 240 4.10 -21.60 12.35
CA ASP A 240 3.19 -21.11 13.38
C ASP A 240 3.92 -20.68 14.66
N ALA A 241 5.21 -21.00 14.78
CA ALA A 241 6.04 -20.68 15.93
C ALA A 241 6.20 -19.15 16.12
N ARG A 242 6.47 -18.75 17.37
CA ARG A 242 6.85 -17.37 17.70
C ARG A 242 8.38 -17.29 17.77
N PRO A 243 9.02 -16.35 17.05
CA PRO A 243 10.46 -16.14 17.18
C PRO A 243 10.78 -15.37 18.46
N ARG A 244 12.04 -15.46 18.88
CA ARG A 244 12.65 -14.42 19.71
C ARG A 244 13.04 -13.25 18.81
N LEU A 245 12.54 -12.06 19.11
CA LEU A 245 12.95 -10.81 18.46
C LEU A 245 14.08 -10.14 19.25
N ASP A 246 15.00 -9.48 18.56
CA ASP A 246 15.97 -8.59 19.19
C ASP A 246 15.32 -7.27 19.65
N ALA A 247 16.07 -6.44 20.39
CA ALA A 247 15.56 -5.16 20.90
C ALA A 247 15.06 -4.20 19.80
N THR A 248 15.60 -4.33 18.59
CA THR A 248 15.18 -3.51 17.44
C THR A 248 13.96 -4.07 16.70
N GLY A 249 13.58 -5.34 16.98
CA GLY A 249 12.58 -6.07 16.23
C GLY A 249 12.96 -6.39 14.79
N ARG A 250 14.25 -6.26 14.42
CA ARG A 250 14.77 -6.47 13.05
C ARG A 250 15.47 -7.81 12.88
N VAL A 251 15.70 -8.56 13.95
CA VAL A 251 16.25 -9.91 13.91
C VAL A 251 15.27 -10.85 14.59
N ALA A 252 14.81 -11.86 13.87
CA ALA A 252 13.94 -12.90 14.37
C ALA A 252 14.69 -14.23 14.38
N THR A 253 14.83 -14.83 15.56
CA THR A 253 15.45 -16.14 15.73
C THR A 253 14.38 -17.16 16.09
N PHE A 254 14.27 -18.21 15.28
CA PHE A 254 13.44 -19.37 15.57
C PHE A 254 14.35 -20.53 15.97
N THR A 255 14.24 -20.97 17.21
CA THR A 255 14.93 -22.17 17.71
C THR A 255 14.18 -23.40 17.22
N LEU A 256 14.90 -24.38 16.68
CA LEU A 256 14.33 -25.66 16.26
C LEU A 256 14.36 -26.63 17.44
N VAL A 257 13.30 -27.41 17.60
CA VAL A 257 13.23 -28.47 18.62
C VAL A 257 14.33 -29.50 18.36
N GLU A 258 14.48 -29.91 17.10
CA GLU A 258 15.56 -30.78 16.65
C GLU A 258 16.41 -30.10 15.56
N PRO A 259 17.74 -30.33 15.51
CA PRO A 259 18.58 -29.74 14.49
C PRO A 259 18.26 -30.27 13.09
N VAL A 260 18.12 -29.38 12.10
CA VAL A 260 17.97 -29.77 10.69
C VAL A 260 19.23 -29.37 9.94
N GLY A 261 19.91 -30.34 9.31
CA GLY A 261 21.16 -30.09 8.58
C GLY A 261 22.27 -29.50 9.46
N GLY A 262 22.33 -29.88 10.74
CA GLY A 262 23.29 -29.37 11.73
C GLY A 262 22.98 -27.98 12.30
N LYS A 263 21.91 -27.31 11.83
CA LYS A 263 21.49 -26.01 12.35
C LYS A 263 20.45 -26.19 13.45
N LYS A 264 20.65 -25.53 14.59
CA LYS A 264 19.71 -25.50 15.73
C LYS A 264 18.69 -24.36 15.65
N SER A 265 18.86 -23.42 14.72
CA SER A 265 17.98 -22.28 14.56
C SER A 265 18.02 -21.74 13.14
N ILE A 266 16.95 -21.03 12.76
CA ILE A 266 16.89 -20.18 11.58
C ILE A 266 16.70 -18.73 12.02
N VAL A 267 17.44 -17.84 11.38
CA VAL A 267 17.47 -16.41 11.66
C VAL A 267 16.98 -15.67 10.43
N LEU A 268 15.95 -14.85 10.60
CA LEU A 268 15.54 -13.88 9.60
C LEU A 268 15.95 -12.49 10.05
N ARG A 269 16.47 -11.69 9.11
CA ARG A 269 16.91 -10.32 9.35
C ARG A 269 16.17 -9.37 8.42
N LYS A 270 15.70 -8.25 8.98
CA LYS A 270 15.03 -7.19 8.23
C LYS A 270 16.07 -6.21 7.67
N SER A 271 16.22 -6.17 6.34
CA SER A 271 17.00 -5.14 5.62
C SER A 271 16.03 -4.20 4.91
N GLY A 272 16.16 -2.89 5.16
CA GLY A 272 15.11 -1.93 4.80
C GLY A 272 13.76 -2.34 5.41
N ARG A 273 12.77 -2.62 4.57
CA ARG A 273 11.43 -3.08 4.98
C ARG A 273 11.20 -4.59 4.81
N PHE A 274 12.16 -5.33 4.25
CA PHE A 274 11.98 -6.73 3.87
C PHE A 274 12.76 -7.68 4.78
N TRP A 275 12.17 -8.83 5.07
CA TRP A 275 12.79 -9.94 5.78
C TRP A 275 13.52 -10.87 4.82
N TYR A 276 14.73 -11.26 5.20
CA TYR A 276 15.61 -12.17 4.48
C TYR A 276 16.10 -13.28 5.41
N ILE A 277 16.48 -14.44 4.87
CA ILE A 277 17.12 -15.51 5.66
C ILE A 277 18.60 -15.17 5.80
N ALA A 278 19.12 -15.28 7.03
CA ALA A 278 20.47 -14.81 7.36
C ALA A 278 21.50 -15.94 7.56
N ASN A 279 21.09 -17.21 7.73
CA ASN A 279 21.98 -18.31 8.12
C ASN A 279 21.64 -19.67 7.51
#